data_AF-A0A958VIZ9-F1
#
_entry.id   AF-A0A958VIZ9-F1
#
_cell.length_a   1.000
_cell.length_b   1.000
_cell.length_c   1.000
_cell.angle_alpha   90.00
_cell.angle_beta   90.00
_cell.angle_gamma   90.00
#
_symmetry.space_group_name_H-M   'P 1'
#
loop_
_entity.id
_entity.type
_entity.pdbx_description
1 polymer ?
#
loop_
_entity_poly.entity_id
_entity_poly.type
_entity_poly.pdbx_seq_one_letter_code
_entity_poly.pdbx_strand_id
1 'polypeptide(L)'
;FIMVGKQIEYLCCFLNSKLFRFCFIDNFPELQGGTRELRKIFVEKIPVKQVNDKINNQFKVLLHICVNLKKTKGKFIHLFVQIIEGLLFDLYFEEEMHSKDLSIMEYVEEDLANTKLQKVYNQMKEKDYLQLADELYKTWTDPFNEVRNRLKLFATRSPKLLAQILKTE
;
A
#
# COMPACT_ATOMS: atom_id res chain seq x y z
N PHE A 1 6.73 -1.58 -23.19
CA PHE A 1 5.81 -0.42 -23.08
C PHE A 1 6.19 0.36 -21.84
N ILE A 2 5.95 1.68 -21.80
CA ILE A 2 6.20 2.52 -20.63
C ILE A 2 4.85 2.91 -20.04
N MET A 3 4.69 2.74 -18.72
CA MET A 3 3.48 3.21 -18.01
C MET A 3 3.64 4.68 -17.66
N VAL A 4 2.69 5.50 -18.09
CA VAL A 4 2.59 6.94 -17.77
C VAL A 4 1.16 7.22 -17.29
N GLY A 5 1.00 8.16 -16.36
CA GLY A 5 -0.33 8.48 -15.82
C GLY A 5 -0.26 9.53 -14.71
N LYS A 6 -1.42 10.13 -14.41
CA LYS A 6 -1.54 11.18 -13.38
C LYS A 6 -1.43 10.62 -11.96
N GLN A 7 -2.08 9.50 -11.67
CA GLN A 7 -2.04 8.83 -10.36
C GLN A 7 -1.10 7.60 -10.38
N ILE A 8 0.16 7.83 -10.76
CA ILE A 8 1.12 6.75 -10.98
C ILE A 8 1.58 6.08 -9.68
N GLU A 9 1.58 6.81 -8.56
CA GLU A 9 2.01 6.28 -7.27
C GLU A 9 1.01 5.28 -6.69
N TYR A 10 -0.29 5.60 -6.74
CA TYR A 10 -1.34 4.62 -6.42
C TYR A 10 -1.25 3.39 -7.32
N LEU A 11 -1.10 3.57 -8.63
CA LEU A 11 -0.98 2.45 -9.57
C LEU A 11 0.23 1.58 -9.24
N CYS A 12 1.37 2.20 -8.91
CA CYS A 12 2.58 1.48 -8.51
C CYS A 12 2.33 0.65 -7.24
N CYS A 13 1.67 1.22 -6.22
CA CYS A 13 1.30 0.50 -5.01
C CYS A 13 0.36 -0.68 -5.30
N PHE A 14 -0.69 -0.47 -6.10
CA PHE A 14 -1.63 -1.52 -6.49
C PHE A 14 -0.92 -2.66 -7.22
N LEU A 15 -0.10 -2.38 -8.24
CA LEU A 15 0.60 -3.42 -9.02
C LEU A 15 1.64 -4.21 -8.20
N ASN A 16 2.13 -3.65 -7.09
CA ASN A 16 3.07 -4.33 -6.18
C ASN A 16 2.36 -4.97 -4.96
N SER A 17 1.03 -4.96 -4.93
CA SER A 17 0.26 -5.42 -3.77
C SER A 17 -0.06 -6.92 -3.79
N LYS A 18 -0.34 -7.46 -2.61
CA LYS A 18 -0.92 -8.80 -2.46
C LYS A 18 -2.30 -8.89 -3.08
N LEU A 19 -3.09 -7.82 -3.02
CA LEU A 19 -4.39 -7.74 -3.70
C LEU A 19 -4.28 -8.02 -5.20
N PHE A 20 -3.37 -7.31 -5.88
CA PHE A 20 -3.13 -7.51 -7.31
C PHE A 20 -2.71 -8.94 -7.60
N ARG A 21 -1.76 -9.45 -6.82
CA ARG A 21 -1.24 -10.81 -7.01
C ARG A 21 -2.33 -11.86 -6.79
N PHE A 22 -3.10 -11.74 -5.73
CA PHE A 22 -4.22 -12.63 -5.43
C PHE A 22 -5.25 -12.67 -6.56
N CYS A 23 -5.58 -11.53 -7.15
CA CYS A 23 -6.63 -11.45 -8.17
C CYS A 23 -6.15 -11.80 -9.58
N PHE A 24 -4.89 -11.50 -9.93
CA PHE A 24 -4.49 -11.42 -11.34
C PHE A 24 -3.23 -12.21 -11.69
N ILE A 25 -2.56 -12.88 -10.74
CA ILE A 25 -1.32 -13.59 -11.05
C ILE A 25 -1.53 -14.63 -12.16
N ASP A 26 -2.68 -15.31 -12.17
CA ASP A 26 -3.05 -16.33 -13.14
C ASP A 26 -3.42 -15.79 -14.53
N ASN A 27 -3.61 -14.47 -14.66
CA ASN A 27 -3.84 -13.83 -15.95
C ASN A 27 -2.56 -13.73 -16.80
N PHE A 28 -1.39 -13.96 -16.20
CA PHE A 28 -0.10 -13.86 -16.87
C PHE A 28 0.45 -15.25 -17.20
N PRO A 29 0.83 -15.53 -18.47
CA PRO A 29 1.41 -16.81 -18.85
C PRO A 29 2.66 -17.13 -18.04
N GLU A 30 2.77 -18.38 -17.61
CA GLU A 30 3.97 -18.90 -16.97
C GLU A 30 5.01 -19.27 -18.03
N LEU A 31 6.26 -18.89 -17.76
CA LEU A 31 7.45 -19.21 -18.53
C LEU A 31 8.21 -20.35 -17.82
N GLN A 32 9.13 -20.99 -18.54
CA GLN A 32 10.02 -21.98 -17.93
C GLN A 32 10.74 -21.39 -16.69
N GLY A 33 10.73 -22.14 -15.59
CA GLY A 33 11.31 -21.71 -14.31
C GLY A 33 10.35 -20.97 -13.37
N GLY A 34 9.02 -21.04 -13.58
CA GLY A 34 8.03 -20.48 -12.67
C GLY A 34 7.92 -18.96 -12.69
N THR A 35 8.52 -18.31 -13.68
CA THR A 35 8.39 -16.86 -13.90
C THR A 35 7.17 -16.57 -14.76
N ARG A 36 6.64 -15.33 -14.72
CA ARG A 36 5.46 -14.96 -15.51
C ARG A 36 5.76 -13.82 -16.46
N GLU A 37 5.13 -13.88 -17.63
CA GLU A 37 5.34 -12.91 -18.69
C GLU A 37 4.40 -11.70 -18.58
N LEU A 38 4.96 -10.52 -18.28
CA LEU A 38 4.22 -9.26 -18.22
C LEU A 38 4.18 -8.57 -19.59
N ARG A 39 3.18 -8.91 -20.42
CA ARG A 39 2.90 -8.21 -21.69
C ARG A 39 1.75 -7.20 -21.56
N LYS A 40 1.81 -6.13 -22.39
CA LYS A 40 0.78 -5.08 -22.44
C LYS A 40 -0.63 -5.66 -22.56
N ILE A 41 -0.80 -6.66 -23.44
CA ILE A 41 -2.09 -7.32 -23.72
C ILE A 41 -2.75 -7.97 -22.50
N PHE A 42 -1.98 -8.26 -21.45
CA PHE A 42 -2.50 -8.80 -20.19
C PHE A 42 -2.72 -7.66 -19.18
N VAL A 43 -1.75 -6.76 -19.05
CA VAL A 43 -1.81 -5.63 -18.11
C VAL A 43 -2.97 -4.68 -18.43
N GLU A 44 -3.25 -4.42 -19.72
CA GLU A 44 -4.32 -3.51 -20.13
C GLU A 44 -5.74 -4.03 -19.84
N LYS A 45 -5.87 -5.32 -19.53
CA LYS A 45 -7.15 -5.95 -19.16
C LYS A 45 -7.44 -5.88 -17.66
N ILE A 46 -6.49 -5.42 -16.86
CA ILE A 46 -6.62 -5.42 -15.40
C ILE A 46 -7.53 -4.26 -14.99
N PRO A 47 -8.64 -4.53 -14.30
CA PRO A 47 -9.51 -3.47 -13.82
C PRO A 47 -8.80 -2.74 -12.66
N VAL A 48 -8.57 -1.44 -12.84
CA VAL A 48 -7.97 -0.57 -11.82
C VAL A 48 -8.96 0.53 -11.45
N LYS A 49 -9.29 0.65 -10.15
CA LYS A 49 -10.17 1.70 -9.64
C LYS A 49 -9.50 3.06 -9.88
N GLN A 50 -10.22 4.00 -10.49
CA GLN A 50 -9.74 5.36 -10.68
C GLN A 50 -9.82 6.11 -9.35
N VAL A 51 -8.76 6.86 -9.01
CA VAL A 51 -8.67 7.58 -7.74
C VAL A 51 -8.40 9.06 -7.98
N ASN A 52 -8.79 9.90 -7.03
CA ASN A 52 -8.50 11.33 -7.08
C ASN A 52 -7.07 11.64 -6.57
N ASP A 53 -6.65 12.89 -6.70
CA ASP A 53 -5.31 13.32 -6.31
C ASP A 53 -5.09 13.21 -4.79
N LYS A 54 -6.15 13.35 -3.98
CA LYS A 54 -6.08 13.17 -2.52
C LYS A 54 -5.62 11.76 -2.16
N ILE A 55 -6.30 10.74 -2.69
CA ILE A 55 -5.96 9.33 -2.48
C ILE A 55 -4.56 9.04 -3.04
N ASN A 56 -4.25 9.50 -4.26
CA ASN A 56 -2.92 9.28 -4.84
C ASN A 56 -1.80 9.85 -3.98
N ASN A 57 -2.01 11.03 -3.38
CA ASN A 57 -1.02 11.66 -2.51
C ASN A 57 -0.76 10.84 -1.24
N GLN A 58 -1.76 10.17 -0.66
CA GLN A 58 -1.53 9.27 0.49
C GLN A 58 -0.61 8.10 0.10
N PHE A 59 -0.88 7.45 -1.05
CA PHE A 59 -0.01 6.39 -1.57
C PHE A 59 1.40 6.89 -1.92
N LYS A 60 1.51 8.10 -2.49
CA LYS A 60 2.78 8.72 -2.87
C LYS A 60 3.76 8.76 -1.70
N VAL A 61 3.32 9.23 -0.53
CA VAL A 61 4.19 9.32 0.66
C VAL A 61 4.74 7.95 1.06
N LEU A 62 3.84 6.98 1.21
CA LEU A 62 4.19 5.63 1.64
C LEU A 62 5.08 4.92 0.63
N LEU A 63 4.80 5.09 -0.66
CA LEU A 63 5.61 4.55 -1.75
C LEU A 63 7.05 5.08 -1.68
N HIS A 64 7.22 6.40 -1.56
CA HIS A 64 8.55 7.00 -1.48
C HIS A 64 9.30 6.60 -0.22
N ILE A 65 8.61 6.44 0.92
CA ILE A 65 9.21 5.85 2.12
C ILE A 65 9.72 4.43 1.82
N CYS A 66 8.87 3.56 1.27
CA CYS A 66 9.24 2.19 0.92
C CYS A 66 10.45 2.13 -0.03
N VAL A 67 10.46 2.97 -1.08
CA VAL A 67 11.57 3.03 -2.04
C VAL A 67 12.89 3.41 -1.35
N ASN A 68 12.87 4.42 -0.48
CA ASN A 68 14.09 4.85 0.21
C ASN A 68 14.53 3.87 1.31
N LEU A 69 13.60 3.21 2.01
CA LEU A 69 13.92 2.14 2.96
C LEU A 69 14.54 0.91 2.27
N LYS A 70 14.12 0.56 1.04
CA LYS A 70 14.75 -0.54 0.29
C LYS A 70 16.23 -0.28 0.00
N LYS A 71 16.60 0.97 -0.35
CA LYS A 71 17.99 1.34 -0.64
C LYS A 71 18.90 1.15 0.58
N THR A 72 18.38 1.41 1.77
CA THR A 72 19.15 1.37 3.02
C THR A 72 19.10 0.01 3.74
N LYS A 73 18.46 -1.00 3.14
CA LYS A 73 18.14 -2.30 3.79
C LYS A 73 17.40 -2.09 5.14
N GLY A 74 16.52 -1.10 5.19
CA GLY A 74 15.83 -0.65 6.41
C GLY A 74 15.00 -1.74 7.09
N LYS A 75 15.02 -1.77 8.42
CA LYS A 75 14.52 -2.89 9.26
C LYS A 75 12.99 -2.96 9.46
N PHE A 76 12.19 -2.13 8.79
CA PHE A 76 10.75 -2.04 9.08
C PHE A 76 9.87 -1.71 7.87
N ILE A 77 10.38 -1.87 6.66
CA ILE A 77 9.62 -1.65 5.43
C ILE A 77 8.30 -2.42 5.38
N HIS A 78 8.26 -3.61 6.01
CA HIS A 78 7.07 -4.46 6.06
C HIS A 78 5.85 -3.76 6.66
N LEU A 79 6.03 -2.88 7.65
CA LEU A 79 4.92 -2.12 8.24
C LEU A 79 4.29 -1.18 7.21
N PHE A 80 5.10 -0.45 6.46
CA PHE A 80 4.64 0.48 5.43
C PHE A 80 3.95 -0.25 4.27
N VAL A 81 4.47 -1.42 3.89
CA VAL A 81 3.80 -2.28 2.91
C VAL A 81 2.44 -2.76 3.43
N GLN A 82 2.35 -3.20 4.69
CA GLN A 82 1.06 -3.60 5.28
C GLN A 82 0.04 -2.45 5.33
N ILE A 83 0.49 -1.23 5.59
CA ILE A 83 -0.39 -0.05 5.54
C ILE A 83 -0.87 0.22 4.12
N ILE A 84 0.01 0.14 3.11
CA ILE A 84 -0.38 0.23 1.70
C ILE A 84 -1.43 -0.82 1.34
N GLU A 85 -1.27 -2.07 1.79
CA GLU A 85 -2.29 -3.12 1.60
C GLU A 85 -3.63 -2.74 2.25
N GLY A 86 -3.60 -2.22 3.49
CA GLY A 86 -4.81 -1.77 4.18
C GLY A 86 -5.53 -0.62 3.47
N LEU A 87 -4.79 0.35 2.92
CA LEU A 87 -5.38 1.42 2.10
C LEU A 87 -6.02 0.87 0.83
N LEU A 88 -5.41 -0.14 0.20
CA LEU A 88 -6.02 -0.83 -0.95
C LEU A 88 -7.28 -1.59 -0.56
N PHE A 89 -7.31 -2.22 0.62
CA PHE A 89 -8.51 -2.88 1.12
C PHE A 89 -9.64 -1.90 1.39
N ASP A 90 -9.37 -0.73 1.96
CA ASP A 90 -10.36 0.36 2.07
C ASP A 90 -10.92 0.78 0.71
N LEU A 91 -10.06 0.87 -0.31
CA LEU A 91 -10.50 1.25 -1.66
C LEU A 91 -11.32 0.17 -2.38
N TYR A 92 -10.97 -1.10 -2.23
CA TYR A 92 -11.56 -2.19 -3.03
C TYR A 92 -12.64 -2.98 -2.28
N PHE A 93 -12.64 -2.93 -0.95
CA PHE A 93 -13.55 -3.70 -0.08
C PHE A 93 -14.20 -2.82 0.99
N GLU A 94 -14.65 -1.62 0.60
CA GLU A 94 -15.26 -0.61 1.48
C GLU A 94 -16.30 -1.20 2.46
N GLU A 95 -17.26 -2.00 1.95
CA GLU A 95 -18.28 -2.64 2.79
C GLU A 95 -17.68 -3.59 3.83
N GLU A 96 -16.74 -4.45 3.44
CA GLU A 96 -16.07 -5.38 4.35
C GLU A 96 -15.27 -4.62 5.42
N MET A 97 -14.57 -3.56 5.01
CA MET A 97 -13.73 -2.75 5.90
C MET A 97 -14.57 -1.96 6.91
N HIS A 98 -15.69 -1.37 6.46
CA HIS A 98 -16.58 -0.57 7.30
C HIS A 98 -17.39 -1.46 8.25
N SER A 99 -18.04 -2.51 7.74
CA SER A 99 -18.92 -3.39 8.53
C SER A 99 -18.18 -4.15 9.64
N LYS A 100 -16.86 -4.31 9.51
CA LYS A 100 -15.99 -5.02 10.47
C LYS A 100 -15.08 -4.11 11.26
N ASP A 101 -15.25 -2.79 11.10
CA ASP A 101 -14.47 -1.78 11.79
C ASP A 101 -12.95 -2.02 11.60
N LEU A 102 -12.55 -2.11 10.34
CA LEU A 102 -11.17 -2.37 9.91
C LEU A 102 -10.55 -1.20 9.16
N SER A 103 -11.33 -0.20 8.74
CA SER A 103 -10.84 0.91 7.93
C SER A 103 -9.74 1.70 8.58
N ILE A 104 -8.66 1.97 7.82
CA ILE A 104 -7.48 2.70 8.28
C ILE A 104 -7.28 4.01 7.53
N MET A 105 -7.97 4.23 6.41
CA MET A 105 -7.78 5.38 5.51
C MET A 105 -7.73 6.74 6.24
N GLU A 106 -8.74 7.02 7.07
CA GLU A 106 -8.84 8.30 7.81
C GLU A 106 -7.76 8.43 8.88
N TYR A 107 -7.46 7.35 9.60
CA TYR A 107 -6.40 7.34 10.62
C TYR A 107 -5.01 7.53 10.02
N VAL A 108 -4.76 6.91 8.86
CA VAL A 108 -3.49 7.12 8.13
C VAL A 108 -3.41 8.55 7.62
N GLU A 109 -4.52 9.13 7.13
CA GLU A 109 -4.55 10.54 6.73
C GLU A 109 -4.20 11.46 7.90
N GLU A 110 -4.80 11.23 9.07
CA GLU A 110 -4.55 11.99 10.29
C GLU A 110 -3.10 11.84 10.77
N ASP A 111 -2.59 10.61 10.83
CA ASP A 111 -1.21 10.34 11.25
C ASP A 111 -0.20 11.01 10.33
N LEU A 112 -0.42 10.95 9.00
CA LEU A 112 0.40 11.65 8.01
C LEU A 112 0.32 13.17 8.18
N ALA A 113 -0.89 13.70 8.39
CA ALA A 113 -1.13 15.10 8.64
C ALA A 113 -0.46 15.57 9.93
N ASN A 114 -0.30 14.74 10.95
CA ASN A 114 0.34 15.10 12.22
C ASN A 114 1.87 15.04 12.20
N THR A 115 2.48 14.55 11.11
CA THR A 115 3.95 14.50 11.00
C THR A 115 4.58 15.87 10.83
N LYS A 116 5.84 16.05 11.26
CA LYS A 116 6.54 17.34 11.14
C LYS A 116 6.81 17.80 9.70
N LEU A 117 6.67 16.92 8.71
CA LEU A 117 7.07 17.13 7.32
C LEU A 117 5.89 17.43 6.36
N GLN A 118 4.76 17.89 6.88
CA GLN A 118 3.48 18.11 6.18
C GLN A 118 3.53 18.82 4.81
N LYS A 119 4.58 19.60 4.50
CA LYS A 119 4.54 20.63 3.43
C LYS A 119 5.57 20.49 2.30
N VAL A 120 6.30 19.38 2.18
CA VAL A 120 7.45 19.36 1.24
C VAL A 120 7.56 18.08 0.38
N TYR A 121 6.49 17.32 0.11
CA TYR A 121 6.63 16.10 -0.70
C TYR A 121 7.34 16.30 -2.05
N ASN A 122 7.15 17.46 -2.68
CA ASN A 122 7.77 17.80 -3.96
C ASN A 122 9.23 18.31 -3.83
N GLN A 123 9.76 18.51 -2.62
CA GLN A 123 11.14 18.95 -2.39
C GLN A 123 11.89 18.11 -1.34
N MET A 124 11.29 17.00 -0.88
CA MET A 124 11.94 16.05 0.03
C MET A 124 13.10 15.33 -0.65
N LYS A 125 14.23 15.31 0.04
CA LYS A 125 15.41 14.51 -0.29
C LYS A 125 15.30 13.15 0.37
N GLU A 126 16.17 12.22 -0.04
CA GLU A 126 16.21 10.86 0.50
C GLU A 126 16.27 10.83 2.05
N LYS A 127 17.08 11.70 2.66
CA LYS A 127 17.20 11.82 4.13
C LYS A 127 15.86 12.16 4.79
N ASP A 128 15.05 13.00 4.16
CA ASP A 128 13.77 13.46 4.71
C ASP A 128 12.76 12.31 4.75
N TYR A 129 12.75 11.45 3.72
CA TYR A 129 11.91 10.26 3.70
C TYR A 129 12.30 9.24 4.76
N LEU A 130 13.60 9.07 5.04
CA LEU A 130 14.06 8.17 6.11
C LEU A 130 13.70 8.72 7.49
N GLN A 131 13.86 10.03 7.71
CA GLN A 131 13.44 10.66 8.97
C GLN A 131 11.93 10.57 9.18
N LEU A 132 11.14 10.80 8.13
CA LEU A 132 9.69 10.62 8.17
C LEU A 132 9.32 9.16 8.47
N ALA A 133 10.04 8.20 7.88
CA ALA A 133 9.82 6.80 8.13
C ALA A 133 10.07 6.42 9.60
N ASP A 134 11.12 6.96 10.23
CA ASP A 134 11.41 6.73 11.65
C ASP A 134 10.33 7.34 12.57
N GLU A 135 9.80 8.52 12.22
CA GLU A 135 8.71 9.17 12.95
C GLU A 135 7.41 8.35 12.87
N LEU A 136 6.99 8.02 11.65
CA LEU A 136 5.77 7.23 11.41
C LEU A 136 5.88 5.81 11.96
N TYR A 137 7.08 5.21 11.91
CA TYR A 137 7.29 3.90 12.52
C TYR A 137 7.02 3.92 14.02
N LYS A 138 7.44 4.98 14.74
CA LYS A 138 7.12 5.14 16.17
C LYS A 138 5.61 5.27 16.37
N THR A 139 4.94 6.11 15.57
CA THR A 139 3.48 6.29 15.63
C THR A 139 2.73 4.98 15.41
N TRP A 140 3.04 4.25 14.33
CA TRP A 140 2.36 3.01 13.94
C TRP A 140 2.83 1.76 14.68
N THR A 141 3.75 1.90 15.63
CA THR A 141 4.08 0.82 16.58
C THR A 141 3.54 1.07 17.98
N ASP A 142 3.04 2.28 18.25
CA ASP A 142 2.39 2.65 19.52
C ASP A 142 1.15 1.77 19.79
N PRO A 143 1.03 1.15 20.98
CA PRO A 143 -0.11 0.29 21.32
C PRO A 143 -1.49 0.93 21.23
N PHE A 144 -1.57 2.26 21.32
CA PHE A 144 -2.82 3.02 21.27
C PHE A 144 -3.13 3.56 19.88
N ASN A 145 -2.25 3.39 18.88
CA ASN A 145 -2.52 3.83 17.52
C ASN A 145 -3.56 2.94 16.81
N GLU A 146 -4.56 3.59 16.22
CA GLU A 146 -5.69 2.93 15.54
C GLU A 146 -5.27 2.14 14.31
N VAL A 147 -4.36 2.69 13.47
CA VAL A 147 -3.84 1.99 12.28
C VAL A 147 -3.23 0.65 12.68
N ARG A 148 -2.34 0.65 13.68
CA ARG A 148 -1.71 -0.56 14.21
C ARG A 148 -2.74 -1.57 14.72
N ASN A 149 -3.71 -1.11 15.49
CA ASN A 149 -4.69 -1.99 16.14
C ASN A 149 -5.62 -2.63 15.10
N ARG A 150 -6.04 -1.89 14.09
CA ARG A 150 -6.89 -2.39 13.00
C ARG A 150 -6.15 -3.35 12.07
N LEU A 151 -4.90 -3.07 11.71
CA LEU A 151 -4.08 -3.98 10.90
C LEU A 151 -4.01 -5.39 11.51
N LYS A 152 -3.87 -5.49 12.84
CA LYS A 152 -3.84 -6.78 13.55
C LYS A 152 -5.15 -7.57 13.47
N LEU A 153 -6.25 -6.89 13.19
CA LEU A 153 -7.58 -7.47 13.16
C LEU A 153 -8.01 -7.93 11.76
N PHE A 154 -7.25 -7.61 10.71
CA PHE A 154 -7.62 -7.95 9.33
C PHE A 154 -7.89 -9.44 9.15
N ALA A 155 -6.95 -10.29 9.59
CA ALA A 155 -7.08 -11.73 9.40
C ALA A 155 -8.16 -12.36 10.30
N THR A 156 -8.36 -11.83 11.51
CA THR A 156 -9.29 -12.39 12.48
C THR A 156 -10.74 -11.97 12.21
N ARG A 157 -10.96 -10.71 11.82
CA ARG A 157 -12.31 -10.20 11.48
C ARG A 157 -12.71 -10.48 10.03
N SER A 158 -11.74 -10.61 9.10
CA SER A 158 -11.98 -11.01 7.71
C SER A 158 -11.21 -12.28 7.31
N PRO A 159 -11.59 -13.45 7.86
CA PRO A 159 -10.89 -14.72 7.57
C PRO A 159 -11.15 -15.24 6.15
N LYS A 160 -12.28 -14.86 5.55
CA LYS A 160 -12.71 -15.37 4.23
C LYS A 160 -12.24 -14.50 3.05
N LEU A 161 -11.85 -13.25 3.31
CA LEU A 161 -11.42 -12.32 2.27
C LEU A 161 -10.01 -11.81 2.55
N LEU A 162 -9.82 -10.91 3.52
CA LEU A 162 -8.52 -10.27 3.75
C LEU A 162 -7.45 -11.27 4.16
N ALA A 163 -7.79 -12.25 5.01
CA ALA A 163 -6.83 -13.29 5.40
C ALA A 163 -6.37 -14.15 4.22
N GLN A 164 -7.22 -14.34 3.20
CA GLN A 164 -6.84 -15.13 2.02
C GLN A 164 -5.86 -14.34 1.13
N ILE A 165 -6.11 -13.05 0.95
CA ILE A 165 -5.22 -12.15 0.21
C ILE A 165 -3.88 -12.01 0.94
N LEU A 166 -3.89 -11.84 2.26
CA LEU A 166 -2.67 -11.65 3.05
C LEU A 166 -1.76 -12.89 3.09
N LYS A 167 -2.29 -14.09 2.83
CA LYS A 167 -1.52 -15.33 2.71
C LYS A 167 -0.76 -15.46 1.39
N THR A 168 -1.11 -14.67 0.37
CA THR A 168 -0.40 -14.69 -0.91
C THR A 168 1.07 -14.27 -0.71
N GLU A 169 1.98 -15.11 -1.21
CA GLU A 169 3.43 -14.89 -1.18
C GLU A 169 3.89 -13.92 -2.26
#